data_AF-A0A2Z3UZQ2-F1
#
_entry.id   AF-A0A2Z3UZQ2-F1
#
_cell.length_a   1.000
_cell.length_b   1.000
_cell.length_c   1.000
_cell.angle_alpha   90.00
_cell.angle_beta   90.00
_cell.angle_gamma   90.00
#
_symmetry.space_group_name_H-M   'P 1'
#
loop_
_entity.id
_entity.type
_entity.pdbx_description
1 polymer ?
#
loop_
_entity_poly.entity_id
_entity_poly.type
_entity_poly.pdbx_seq_one_letter_code
_entity_poly.pdbx_strand_id
1 'polypeptide(L)'
;MTQDRYVTSKAIKGIGTEIGDDVVPQIRELRAMVDSTELGGAGWGGVGELAIGLPYREVQKDVREKLAQALDVLDSWQDTLNTAAGNWQTAEINSTVVYQ
;
A
#
# COMPACT_ATOMS: atom_id res chain seq x y z
N MET A 1 34.26 1.17 -1.14
CA MET A 1 33.76 1.10 -2.52
C MET A 1 32.27 1.35 -2.46
N THR A 2 31.83 2.55 -2.85
CA THR A 2 30.41 2.91 -2.90
C THR A 2 29.88 2.30 -4.19
N GLN A 3 29.05 1.27 -4.10
CA GLN A 3 28.43 0.69 -5.28
C GLN A 3 27.49 1.75 -5.85
N ASP A 4 27.78 2.25 -7.05
CA ASP A 4 26.85 3.11 -7.77
C ASP A 4 25.54 2.33 -7.93
N ARG A 5 24.51 2.73 -7.18
CA ARG A 5 23.16 2.20 -7.34
C ARG A 5 22.56 2.86 -8.56
N TYR A 6 22.76 2.25 -9.72
CA TYR A 6 22.08 2.66 -10.94
C TYR A 6 20.58 2.37 -10.80
N VAL A 7 19.78 3.43 -10.77
CA VAL A 7 18.33 3.31 -10.92
C VAL A 7 18.08 2.91 -12.38
N THR A 8 17.47 1.73 -12.59
CA THR A 8 17.12 1.22 -13.92
C THR A 8 15.60 1.11 -14.04
N SER A 9 15.09 1.15 -15.28
CA SER A 9 13.67 0.92 -15.54
C SER A 9 13.20 -0.44 -14.99
N LYS A 10 14.07 -1.45 -15.05
CA LYS A 10 13.84 -2.79 -14.47
C LYS A 10 13.73 -2.76 -12.95
N ALA A 11 14.62 -2.07 -12.25
CA ALA A 11 14.59 -1.97 -10.80
C ALA A 11 13.33 -1.25 -10.31
N ILE A 12 12.92 -0.17 -10.99
CA ILE A 12 11.68 0.56 -10.69
C ILE A 12 10.46 -0.35 -10.85
N LYS A 13 10.37 -1.09 -11.97
CA LYS A 13 9.29 -2.06 -12.20
C LYS A 13 9.27 -3.14 -11.12
N GLY A 14 10.43 -3.65 -10.71
CA GLY A 14 10.54 -4.64 -9.64
C GLY A 14 9.93 -4.16 -8.32
N ILE A 15 10.23 -2.92 -7.91
CA ILE A 15 9.62 -2.32 -6.72
C ILE A 15 8.10 -2.19 -6.87
N GLY A 16 7.62 -1.76 -8.05
CA GLY A 16 6.19 -1.68 -8.34
C GLY A 16 5.49 -3.05 -8.21
N THR A 17 6.14 -4.11 -8.70
CA THR A 17 5.66 -5.49 -8.56
C THR A 17 5.62 -5.94 -7.10
N GLU A 18 6.68 -5.72 -6.31
CA GLU A 18 6.69 -6.06 -4.87
C GLU A 18 5.57 -5.32 -4.10
N ILE A 19 5.33 -4.05 -4.43
CA ILE A 19 4.21 -3.30 -3.84
C ILE A 19 2.87 -3.95 -4.18
N GLY A 20 2.64 -4.27 -5.45
CA GLY A 20 1.37 -4.83 -5.93
C GLY A 20 1.11 -6.26 -5.47
N ASP A 21 2.14 -7.10 -5.43
CA ASP A 21 2.04 -8.54 -5.18
C ASP A 21 2.17 -8.87 -3.69
N ASP A 22 2.96 -8.12 -2.92
CA ASP A 22 3.23 -8.45 -1.52
C ASP A 22 2.54 -7.48 -0.56
N VAL A 23 2.69 -6.17 -0.76
CA VAL A 23 2.27 -5.16 0.22
C VAL A 23 0.77 -4.90 0.16
N VAL A 24 0.23 -4.64 -1.03
CA VAL A 24 -1.20 -4.34 -1.21
C VAL A 24 -2.09 -5.48 -0.67
N PRO A 25 -1.81 -6.78 -0.95
CA PRO A 25 -2.60 -7.87 -0.41
C PRO A 25 -2.58 -7.94 1.12
N GLN A 26 -1.43 -7.72 1.76
CA GLN A 26 -1.33 -7.71 3.22
C GLN A 26 -2.16 -6.59 3.85
N ILE A 27 -2.16 -5.39 3.27
CA ILE A 27 -3.00 -4.29 3.77
C ILE A 27 -4.50 -4.60 3.60
N ARG A 28 -4.88 -5.24 2.48
CA ARG A 28 -6.26 -5.70 2.26
C ARG A 28 -6.67 -6.77 3.28
N GLU A 29 -5.79 -7.71 3.60
CA GLU A 29 -6.03 -8.73 4.62
C GLU A 29 -6.19 -8.11 6.02
N LEU A 30 -5.30 -7.19 6.39
CA LEU A 30 -5.42 -6.44 7.65
C LEU A 30 -6.79 -5.74 7.76
N ARG A 31 -7.26 -5.11 6.68
CA ARG A 31 -8.57 -4.46 6.66
C ARG A 31 -9.70 -5.47 6.85
N ALA A 32 -9.64 -6.62 6.18
CA ALA A 32 -10.63 -7.68 6.34
C ALA A 32 -10.65 -8.26 7.76
N MET A 33 -9.49 -8.33 8.44
CA MET A 33 -9.42 -8.74 9.84
C MET A 33 -10.06 -7.72 10.78
N VAL A 34 -9.92 -6.42 10.51
CA VAL A 34 -10.61 -5.39 11.31
C VAL A 34 -12.13 -5.58 11.18
N ASP A 35 -12.62 -5.85 9.97
CA ASP A 35 -14.03 -6.10 9.72
C ASP A 35 -14.55 -7.37 10.41
N SER A 36 -13.74 -8.42 10.51
CA SER A 36 -14.15 -9.67 11.17
C SER A 36 -14.20 -9.57 12.70
N THR A 37 -13.56 -8.54 13.29
CA THR A 37 -13.57 -8.31 14.74
C THR A 37 -14.72 -7.42 15.22
N GLU A 38 -15.59 -6.96 14.32
CA GLU A 38 -16.75 -6.16 14.69
C GLU A 38 -17.73 -6.96 15.56
N LEU A 39 -17.81 -6.59 16.84
CA LEU A 39 -18.77 -7.12 17.79
C LEU A 39 -19.99 -6.19 17.85
N GLY A 40 -21.18 -6.75 17.57
CA GLY A 40 -22.44 -6.01 17.72
C GLY A 40 -22.72 -5.63 19.17
N GLY A 41 -23.56 -4.61 19.40
CA GLY A 41 -23.81 -4.04 20.74
C GLY A 41 -24.36 -5.01 21.79
N ALA A 42 -24.94 -6.14 21.37
CA ALA A 42 -25.36 -7.21 22.27
C ALA A 42 -24.17 -7.95 22.94
N GLY A 43 -22.97 -7.90 22.35
CA GLY A 43 -21.77 -8.58 22.88
C GLY A 43 -21.19 -7.93 24.13
N TRP A 44 -21.51 -6.66 24.39
CA TRP A 44 -20.93 -5.88 25.49
C TRP A 44 -21.90 -5.66 26.67
N GLY A 45 -23.21 -5.87 26.47
CA GLY A 45 -24.25 -5.47 27.42
C GLY A 45 -24.35 -3.94 27.58
N GLY A 46 -25.42 -3.42 28.20
CA GLY A 46 -25.67 -1.96 28.20
C GLY A 46 -24.56 -1.09 28.81
N VAL A 47 -23.94 -1.54 29.92
CA VAL A 47 -22.83 -0.80 30.57
C VAL A 47 -21.51 -1.00 29.83
N GLY A 48 -21.21 -2.23 29.39
CA GLY A 48 -19.99 -2.51 28.64
C GLY A 48 -20.01 -1.86 27.26
N GLU A 49 -21.18 -1.67 26.66
CA GLU A 49 -21.36 -0.96 25.41
C GLU A 49 -20.94 0.51 25.52
N LEU A 50 -21.34 1.18 26.60
CA LEU A 50 -20.96 2.58 26.85
C LEU A 50 -19.47 2.71 27.20
N ALA A 51 -18.95 1.79 28.02
CA ALA A 51 -17.57 1.86 28.51
C ALA A 51 -16.51 1.38 27.50
N ILE A 52 -16.85 0.41 26.65
CA ILE A 52 -15.89 -0.31 25.80
C ILE A 52 -16.39 -0.38 24.35
N GLY A 53 -17.65 -0.78 24.13
CA GLY A 53 -18.19 -1.02 22.78
C GLY A 53 -18.16 0.21 21.87
N LEU A 54 -18.55 1.38 22.38
CA LEU A 54 -18.50 2.64 21.65
C LEU A 54 -17.06 3.08 21.29
N PRO A 55 -16.12 3.22 22.25
CA PRO A 55 -14.72 3.50 21.94
C PRO A 55 -14.08 2.49 20.99
N TYR A 56 -14.40 1.20 21.16
CA TYR A 56 -13.88 0.14 20.31
C TYR A 56 -14.27 0.34 18.85
N ARG A 57 -15.55 0.66 18.57
CA ARG A 57 -16.01 0.94 17.21
C ARG A 57 -15.42 2.20 16.60
N GLU A 58 -15.16 3.22 17.42
CA GLU A 58 -14.44 4.43 16.98
C GLU A 58 -13.01 4.07 16.53
N VAL A 59 -12.29 3.29 17.34
CA VAL A 59 -10.95 2.79 16.97
C VAL A 59 -11.01 1.92 15.71
N GLN A 60 -11.99 1.02 15.58
CA GLN A 60 -12.15 0.21 14.36
C GLN A 60 -12.38 1.09 13.12
N LYS A 61 -13.21 2.14 13.25
CA LYS A 61 -13.45 3.10 12.17
C LYS A 61 -12.15 3.82 11.78
N ASP A 62 -11.40 4.34 12.74
CA ASP A 62 -10.13 5.02 12.49
C ASP A 62 -9.13 4.10 11.80
N VAL A 63 -9.00 2.85 12.26
CA VAL A 63 -8.12 1.86 11.63
C VAL A 63 -8.56 1.56 10.19
N ARG A 64 -9.86 1.39 9.92
CA ARG A 64 -10.39 1.20 8.56
C ARG A 64 -10.03 2.37 7.65
N GLU A 65 -10.21 3.60 8.14
CA GLU A 65 -9.88 4.81 7.38
C GLU A 65 -8.38 4.90 7.08
N LYS A 66 -7.52 4.55 8.04
CA LYS A 66 -6.06 4.54 7.83
C LYS A 66 -5.60 3.47 6.87
N LEU A 67 -6.20 2.28 6.91
CA LEU A 67 -5.89 1.21 5.96
C LEU A 67 -6.37 1.56 4.54
N ALA A 68 -7.51 2.23 4.41
CA ALA A 68 -7.98 2.75 3.12
C ALA A 68 -7.02 3.82 2.57
N GLN A 69 -6.62 4.80 3.38
CA GLN A 69 -5.63 5.82 3.00
C GLN A 69 -4.29 5.19 2.58
N ALA A 70 -3.85 4.13 3.27
CA ALA A 70 -2.63 3.41 2.91
C ALA A 70 -2.74 2.76 1.52
N LEU A 71 -3.88 2.13 1.19
CA LEU A 71 -4.11 1.56 -0.14
C LEU A 71 -4.09 2.65 -1.23
N ASP A 72 -4.75 3.79 -1.00
CA ASP A 72 -4.77 4.90 -1.94
C ASP A 72 -3.35 5.43 -2.23
N VAL A 73 -2.49 5.51 -1.20
CA VAL A 73 -1.08 5.90 -1.34
C VAL A 73 -0.30 4.86 -2.14
N LEU A 74 -0.49 3.57 -1.87
CA LEU A 74 0.20 2.49 -2.59
C LEU A 74 -0.21 2.44 -4.07
N ASP A 75 -1.47 2.70 -4.38
CA ASP A 75 -1.95 2.81 -5.77
C ASP A 75 -1.31 4.02 -6.47
N SER A 76 -1.26 5.18 -5.80
CA SER A 76 -0.56 6.36 -6.32
C SER A 76 0.94 6.13 -6.55
N TRP A 77 1.58 5.35 -5.69
CA TRP A 77 2.97 4.95 -5.88
C TRP A 77 3.15 4.06 -7.10
N GLN A 78 2.26 3.10 -7.33
CA GLN A 78 2.31 2.25 -8.53
C GLN A 78 2.22 3.08 -9.81
N ASP A 79 1.30 4.05 -9.87
CA ASP A 79 1.16 4.95 -11.03
C ASP A 79 2.43 5.79 -11.28
N THR A 80 3.00 6.31 -10.20
CA THR A 80 4.24 7.10 -10.24
C THR A 80 5.42 6.25 -10.69
N LEU A 81 5.56 5.03 -10.15
CA LEU A 81 6.61 4.09 -10.52
C LEU A 81 6.48 3.64 -11.98
N ASN A 82 5.27 3.40 -12.47
CA ASN A 82 5.03 3.08 -13.88
C ASN A 82 5.46 4.22 -14.80
N THR A 83 5.12 5.46 -14.44
CA THR A 83 5.53 6.67 -15.18
C THR A 83 7.06 6.82 -15.16
N ALA A 84 7.68 6.68 -13.98
CA ALA A 84 9.13 6.78 -13.84
C ALA A 84 9.87 5.69 -14.61
N ALA A 85 9.39 4.44 -14.55
CA ALA A 85 9.95 3.33 -15.30
C ALA A 85 9.88 3.55 -16.82
N GLY A 86 8.76 4.10 -17.31
CA GLY A 86 8.61 4.48 -18.72
C GLY A 86 9.64 5.52 -19.14
N ASN A 87 9.76 6.60 -18.38
CA ASN A 87 10.73 7.67 -18.64
C ASN A 87 12.17 7.17 -18.64
N TRP A 88 12.53 6.33 -17.66
CA TRP A 88 13.85 5.71 -17.58
C TRP A 88 14.11 4.76 -18.74
N GLN A 89 13.13 3.96 -19.14
CA GLN A 89 13.26 3.07 -20.29
C GLN A 89 13.50 3.86 -21.58
N THR A 90 12.81 4.98 -21.79
CA THR A 90 13.05 5.87 -22.92
C THR A 90 14.46 6.46 -22.90
N ALA A 91 14.94 6.89 -21.72
CA ALA A 91 16.30 7.40 -21.57
C ALA A 91 17.34 6.31 -21.85
N GLU A 92 17.15 5.09 -21.33
CA GLU A 92 18.01 3.93 -21.57
C GLU A 92 18.12 3.64 -23.08
N ILE A 93 16.99 3.57 -23.79
CA ILE A 93 16.95 3.35 -25.25
C ILE A 93 17.68 4.47 -25.99
N ASN A 94 17.40 5.74 -25.70
CA ASN A 94 17.98 6.88 -26.39
C ASN A 94 19.48 7.08 -26.09
N SER A 95 19.95 6.61 -24.94
CA SER A 95 21.37 6.65 -24.56
C SER A 95 22.20 5.53 -25.20
N THR A 96 21.54 4.53 -25.79
CA THR A 96 22.20 3.44 -26.51
C THR A 96 22.57 3.92 -27.91
N VAL A 97 23.76 4.52 -28.06
CA VAL A 97 24.32 4.93 -29.36
C VAL A 97 24.53 3.69 -30.24
N VAL A 98 23.73 3.54 -31.30
CA VAL A 98 24.04 2.63 -32.40
C VAL A 98 25.08 3.33 -33.28
N TYR A 99 26.35 2.99 -33.12
CA TYR A 99 27.35 3.31 -34.15
C TYR A 99 26.98 2.52 -35.41
N GLN A 100 26.52 3.22 -36.45
CA GLN A 100 26.49 2.73 -37.83
C GLN A 100 27.82 3.06 -38.51
#